data_AF-A0A382NI09-F1
#
_entry.id   AF-A0A382NI09-F1
#
_cell.length_a   1.000
_cell.length_b   1.000
_cell.length_c   1.000
_cell.angle_alpha   90.00
_cell.angle_beta   90.00
_cell.angle_gamma   90.00
#
_symmetry.space_group_name_H-M   'P 1'
#
loop_
_entity.id
_entity.type
_entity.pdbx_description
1 polymer ?
#
loop_
_entity_poly.entity_id
_entity_poly.type
_entity_poly.pdbx_seq_one_letter_code
_entity_poly.pdbx_strand_id
1 'polypeptide(L)'
;TNGCTINESINLTQPDYLQYTTLGSSDEICFGSCNGTVTVSIQGGIPPYFGIATENTTGNVITSSVNNDSIIPNICSGVYTMSVTDANNCPSALQQGGISQQTITTGINLAAQISTNVSQFGGPLDTSTAPGGFSNYNGHLNLNCNIPSKLVSAVVYAEIQNTITFELRDNTGAVLNDTTITVQAGKQRLYFNFDIPIGINLELGVSSGNTRLYRNNAGSGSSMAYPYNVGSSITITSANNNTSQQYYYFYYDLEIASPPSISCWNGNGGVLEVLNPNPGFNYIWEETSNPGITVDTGIQATNLYAGSYIVMAQFLGTVPLQFGGPSDTSIGTGGYHNGNRYLELDCSTPSNLVSAVVYADTIRTITF
;
A
#
# COMPACT_ATOMS: atom_id res chain seq x y z
N THR A 1 -18.39 -85.09 15.94
CA THR A 1 -18.58 -83.63 16.08
C THR A 1 -17.86 -82.95 14.93
N ASN A 2 -18.59 -82.58 13.89
CA ASN A 2 -18.01 -81.83 12.77
C ASN A 2 -17.76 -80.41 13.25
N GLY A 3 -16.49 -80.01 13.36
CA GLY A 3 -16.04 -78.73 13.92
C GLY A 3 -16.53 -77.50 13.15
N CYS A 4 -17.79 -77.14 13.34
CA CYS A 4 -18.40 -75.97 12.75
C CYS A 4 -17.95 -74.72 13.51
N THR A 5 -17.13 -73.89 12.87
CA THR A 5 -16.72 -72.57 13.38
C THR A 5 -17.67 -71.50 12.84
N ILE A 6 -18.21 -70.68 13.74
CA ILE A 6 -18.96 -69.47 13.40
C ILE A 6 -17.95 -68.34 13.24
N ASN A 7 -17.83 -67.78 12.03
CA ASN A 7 -17.04 -66.59 11.79
C ASN A 7 -17.98 -65.37 11.79
N GLU A 8 -17.97 -64.60 12.87
CA GLU A 8 -18.57 -63.26 12.89
C GLU A 8 -17.51 -62.23 12.49
N SER A 9 -17.81 -61.40 11.49
CA SER A 9 -17.00 -60.23 11.15
C SER A 9 -17.62 -58.99 11.79
N ILE A 10 -16.88 -58.32 12.67
CA ILE A 10 -17.25 -57.01 13.22
C ILE A 10 -16.60 -55.93 12.33
N ASN A 11 -17.40 -55.01 11.83
CA ASN A 11 -16.89 -53.85 11.08
C ASN A 11 -16.52 -52.74 12.07
N LEU A 12 -15.24 -52.39 12.12
CA LEU A 12 -14.74 -51.23 12.87
C LEU A 12 -14.61 -50.05 11.91
N THR A 13 -15.33 -48.96 12.16
CA THR A 13 -15.26 -47.73 11.38
C THR A 13 -14.37 -46.70 12.07
N GLN A 14 -13.71 -45.85 11.28
CA GLN A 14 -12.94 -44.70 11.77
C GLN A 14 -13.52 -43.40 11.23
N PRO A 15 -13.31 -42.25 11.91
CA PRO A 15 -13.69 -40.95 11.38
C PRO A 15 -12.87 -40.57 10.14
N ASP A 16 -13.37 -39.56 9.42
CA ASP A 16 -12.64 -38.92 8.34
C ASP A 16 -11.33 -38.32 8.86
N TYR A 17 -10.32 -38.29 7.99
CA TYR A 17 -9.00 -37.79 8.36
C TYR A 17 -9.04 -36.30 8.69
N LEU A 18 -8.45 -35.92 9.83
CA LEU A 18 -8.40 -34.52 10.26
C LEU A 18 -7.47 -33.72 9.36
N GLN A 19 -8.03 -32.72 8.68
CA GLN A 19 -7.33 -31.78 7.82
C GLN A 19 -7.58 -30.35 8.25
N TYR A 20 -6.58 -29.50 8.05
CA TYR A 20 -6.71 -28.06 8.25
C TYR A 20 -6.11 -27.26 7.09
N THR A 21 -6.57 -26.02 6.94
CA THR A 21 -5.91 -24.99 6.14
C THR A 21 -5.98 -23.66 6.89
N THR A 22 -5.08 -22.74 6.58
CA THR A 22 -5.16 -21.36 7.07
C THR A 22 -5.87 -20.50 6.02
N LEU A 23 -6.87 -19.74 6.44
CA LEU A 23 -7.67 -18.87 5.56
C LEU A 23 -7.09 -17.44 5.48
N GLY A 24 -6.35 -17.02 6.51
CA GLY A 24 -5.73 -15.70 6.58
C GLY A 24 -5.23 -15.37 7.98
N SER A 25 -4.65 -14.20 8.14
CA SER A 25 -4.15 -13.68 9.41
C SER A 25 -4.41 -12.18 9.55
N SER A 26 -4.31 -11.67 10.78
CA SER A 26 -4.23 -10.24 11.06
C SER A 26 -3.00 -9.95 11.91
N ASP A 27 -2.32 -8.86 11.58
CA ASP A 27 -1.16 -8.35 12.32
C ASP A 27 -1.52 -7.90 13.75
N GLU A 28 -0.54 -7.87 14.64
CA GLU A 28 -0.72 -7.24 15.95
C GLU A 28 -0.71 -5.71 15.80
N ILE A 29 -1.56 -5.00 16.55
CA ILE A 29 -1.75 -3.55 16.41
C ILE A 29 -0.48 -2.78 16.81
N CYS A 30 0.31 -3.33 17.73
CA CYS A 30 1.60 -2.78 18.16
C CYS A 30 2.50 -3.93 18.64
N PHE A 31 3.83 -3.76 18.54
CA PHE A 31 4.79 -4.76 18.97
C PHE A 31 4.55 -5.20 20.42
N GLY A 32 4.32 -6.49 20.62
CA GLY A 32 4.09 -7.08 21.94
C GLY A 32 2.68 -6.85 22.50
N SER A 33 1.75 -6.29 21.71
CA SER A 33 0.33 -6.29 22.08
C SER A 33 -0.27 -7.69 21.99
N CYS A 34 0.32 -8.57 21.17
CA CYS A 34 -0.11 -9.95 21.00
C CYS A 34 -1.61 -10.05 20.75
N ASN A 35 -2.15 -9.19 19.89
CA ASN A 35 -3.55 -9.18 19.49
C ASN A 35 -3.74 -9.47 18.01
N GLY A 36 -2.70 -9.99 17.35
CA GLY A 36 -2.80 -10.59 16.03
C GLY A 36 -3.62 -11.88 16.08
N THR A 37 -4.07 -12.33 14.91
CA THR A 37 -4.94 -13.50 14.80
C THR A 37 -4.59 -14.35 13.59
N VAL A 38 -4.90 -15.65 13.65
CA VAL A 38 -4.84 -16.57 12.51
C VAL A 38 -6.18 -17.26 12.36
N THR A 39 -6.75 -17.23 11.16
CA THR A 39 -7.99 -17.95 10.85
C THR A 39 -7.67 -19.30 10.22
N VAL A 40 -8.24 -20.37 10.75
CA VAL A 40 -8.09 -21.75 10.26
C VAL A 40 -9.44 -22.32 9.83
N SER A 41 -9.43 -23.23 8.87
CA SER A 41 -10.57 -24.07 8.46
C SER A 41 -10.23 -25.53 8.69
N ILE A 42 -11.16 -26.29 9.26
CA ILE A 42 -10.96 -27.66 9.76
C ILE A 42 -12.00 -28.61 9.15
N GLN A 43 -11.56 -29.80 8.72
CA GLN A 43 -12.40 -30.87 8.18
C GLN A 43 -11.99 -32.24 8.74
N GLY A 44 -12.94 -33.16 8.90
CA GLY A 44 -12.70 -34.48 9.48
C GLY A 44 -12.40 -34.45 10.99
N GLY A 45 -11.99 -35.60 11.56
CA GLY A 45 -11.72 -35.73 13.00
C GLY A 45 -12.96 -35.69 13.91
N ILE A 46 -12.74 -35.63 15.22
CA ILE A 46 -13.81 -35.64 16.24
C ILE A 46 -13.74 -34.36 17.11
N PRO A 47 -14.72 -33.44 17.02
CA PRO A 47 -14.77 -32.26 17.87
C PRO A 47 -14.82 -32.59 19.38
N PRO A 48 -14.39 -31.69 20.29
CA PRO A 48 -13.85 -30.35 20.03
C PRO A 48 -12.44 -30.38 19.42
N TYR A 49 -12.09 -29.32 18.67
CA TYR A 49 -10.76 -29.14 18.11
C TYR A 49 -9.94 -28.11 18.90
N PHE A 50 -8.62 -28.26 18.86
CA PHE A 50 -7.67 -27.33 19.43
C PHE A 50 -6.70 -26.87 18.34
N GLY A 51 -6.70 -25.57 18.04
CA GLY A 51 -5.75 -24.92 17.16
C GLY A 51 -4.49 -24.61 17.95
N ILE A 52 -3.33 -24.91 17.35
CA ILE A 52 -2.01 -24.76 17.94
C ILE A 52 -1.19 -23.88 17.00
N ALA A 53 -0.69 -22.76 17.53
CA ALA A 53 0.27 -21.89 16.85
C ALA A 53 1.60 -21.95 17.60
N THR A 54 2.63 -22.49 16.96
CA THR A 54 3.97 -22.59 17.53
C THR A 54 4.87 -21.54 16.89
N GLU A 55 5.37 -20.61 17.68
CA GLU A 55 6.32 -19.59 17.19
C GLU A 55 7.65 -20.26 16.85
N ASN A 56 8.13 -20.07 15.62
CA ASN A 56 9.29 -20.78 15.08
C ASN A 56 10.63 -20.37 15.74
N THR A 57 10.69 -19.20 16.38
CA THR A 57 11.91 -18.65 16.98
C THR A 57 12.07 -19.02 18.45
N THR A 58 11.07 -18.77 19.28
CA THR A 58 11.13 -19.06 20.72
C THR A 58 10.57 -20.43 21.07
N GLY A 59 9.81 -21.05 20.17
CA GLY A 59 9.06 -22.29 20.45
C GLY A 59 7.84 -22.08 21.34
N ASN A 60 7.42 -20.83 21.57
CA ASN A 60 6.20 -20.54 22.34
C ASN A 60 4.98 -21.14 21.63
N VAL A 61 4.09 -21.78 22.41
CA VAL A 61 2.92 -22.47 21.89
C VAL A 61 1.65 -21.80 22.40
N ILE A 62 0.85 -21.30 21.48
CA ILE A 62 -0.48 -20.76 21.73
C ILE A 62 -1.49 -21.85 21.37
N THR A 63 -2.41 -22.14 22.30
CA THR A 63 -3.49 -23.10 22.10
C THR A 63 -4.84 -22.42 22.24
N SER A 64 -5.80 -22.75 21.38
CA SER A 64 -7.14 -22.19 21.43
C SER A 64 -8.16 -23.22 20.96
N SER A 65 -9.31 -23.27 21.64
CA SER A 65 -10.44 -24.07 21.18
C SER A 65 -11.00 -23.47 19.89
N VAL A 66 -11.19 -24.32 18.88
CA VAL A 66 -11.60 -23.93 17.53
C VAL A 66 -12.68 -24.87 17.00
N ASN A 67 -13.50 -24.39 16.08
CA ASN A 67 -14.58 -25.12 15.44
C ASN A 67 -14.68 -24.76 13.95
N ASN A 68 -14.73 -25.76 13.07
CA ASN A 68 -14.82 -25.59 11.61
C ASN A 68 -13.91 -24.44 11.10
N ASP A 69 -14.50 -23.27 10.82
CA ASP A 69 -13.78 -22.04 10.55
C ASP A 69 -13.67 -21.20 11.84
N SER A 70 -12.44 -21.00 12.33
CA SER A 70 -12.21 -20.36 13.62
C SER A 70 -10.93 -19.55 13.68
N ILE A 71 -10.96 -18.56 14.56
CA ILE A 71 -9.85 -17.64 14.81
C ILE A 71 -9.06 -18.14 16.01
N ILE A 72 -7.74 -18.23 15.87
CA ILE A 72 -6.79 -18.39 16.96
C ILE A 72 -6.33 -16.98 17.34
N PRO A 73 -6.77 -16.43 18.49
CA PRO A 73 -6.43 -15.09 18.92
C PRO A 73 -5.08 -15.05 19.65
N ASN A 74 -4.70 -13.85 20.05
CA ASN A 74 -3.59 -13.56 20.94
C ASN A 74 -2.19 -13.90 20.38
N ILE A 75 -2.03 -13.81 19.05
CA ILE A 75 -0.75 -14.09 18.38
C ILE A 75 0.11 -12.80 18.36
N CYS A 76 1.34 -12.87 18.86
CA CYS A 76 2.33 -11.79 18.77
C CYS A 76 2.96 -11.74 17.37
N SER A 77 3.71 -10.68 17.04
CA SER A 77 4.52 -10.67 15.82
C SER A 77 5.54 -11.81 15.83
N GLY A 78 5.74 -12.45 14.68
CA GLY A 78 6.58 -13.64 14.55
C GLY A 78 6.12 -14.56 13.42
N VAL A 79 6.91 -15.60 13.16
CA VAL A 79 6.56 -16.65 12.20
C VAL A 79 6.06 -17.85 12.98
N TYR A 80 4.83 -18.28 12.72
CA TYR A 80 4.17 -19.36 13.45
C TYR A 80 3.91 -20.55 12.55
N THR A 81 4.23 -21.75 13.03
CA THR A 81 3.77 -23.01 12.44
C THR A 81 2.43 -23.41 13.06
N MET A 82 1.44 -23.63 12.21
CA MET A 82 0.08 -23.95 12.60
C MET A 82 -0.16 -25.45 12.61
N SER A 83 -0.91 -25.97 13.57
CA SER A 83 -1.46 -27.34 13.56
C SER A 83 -2.79 -27.41 14.32
N VAL A 84 -3.54 -28.50 14.14
CA VAL A 84 -4.81 -28.74 14.83
C VAL A 84 -4.81 -30.15 15.42
N THR A 85 -5.41 -30.32 16.60
CA THR A 85 -5.72 -31.63 17.18
C THR A 85 -7.21 -31.76 17.48
N ASP A 86 -7.70 -33.00 17.49
CA ASP A 86 -9.09 -33.30 17.86
C ASP A 86 -9.23 -33.71 19.34
N ALA A 87 -10.45 -34.08 19.75
CA ALA A 87 -10.77 -34.48 21.13
C ALA A 87 -9.98 -35.69 21.63
N ASN A 88 -9.47 -36.52 20.72
CA ASN A 88 -8.70 -37.72 21.01
C ASN A 88 -7.18 -37.49 20.85
N ASN A 89 -6.74 -36.24 20.69
CA ASN A 89 -5.36 -35.85 20.39
C ASN A 89 -4.82 -36.42 19.07
N CYS A 90 -5.69 -36.72 18.10
CA CYS A 90 -5.24 -37.11 16.77
C CYS A 90 -4.66 -35.89 16.03
N PRO A 91 -3.46 -35.99 15.43
CA PRO A 91 -2.85 -34.89 14.71
C PRO A 91 -3.53 -34.64 13.35
N SER A 92 -3.66 -33.37 12.97
CA SER A 92 -4.13 -32.96 11.64
C SER A 92 -3.03 -33.03 10.58
N ALA A 93 -3.41 -33.18 9.31
CA ALA A 93 -2.55 -32.81 8.18
C ALA A 93 -2.98 -31.50 7.51
N LEU A 94 -2.02 -30.81 6.90
CA LEU A 94 -2.31 -29.67 6.04
C LEU A 94 -3.03 -30.14 4.77
N GLN A 95 -4.11 -29.47 4.39
CA GLN A 95 -4.79 -29.68 3.12
C GLN A 95 -3.86 -29.35 1.95
N GLN A 96 -3.98 -30.10 0.83
CA GLN A 96 -3.17 -29.85 -0.37
C GLN A 96 -3.32 -28.40 -0.85
N GLY A 97 -2.20 -27.68 -0.99
CA GLY A 97 -2.18 -26.26 -1.38
C GLY A 97 -2.43 -25.27 -0.24
N GLY A 98 -2.65 -25.75 0.98
CA GLY A 98 -2.77 -24.90 2.17
C GLY A 98 -1.43 -24.31 2.63
N ILE A 99 -1.51 -23.36 3.56
CA ILE A 99 -0.35 -22.70 4.16
C ILE A 99 -0.19 -23.19 5.61
N SER A 100 0.96 -23.80 5.95
CA SER A 100 1.26 -24.29 7.30
C SER A 100 1.95 -23.28 8.19
N GLN A 101 2.42 -22.17 7.64
CA GLN A 101 3.13 -21.12 8.37
C GLN A 101 2.50 -19.75 8.13
N GLN A 102 2.28 -19.00 9.19
CA GLN A 102 1.75 -17.64 9.12
C GLN A 102 2.76 -16.68 9.72
N THR A 103 3.06 -15.62 8.97
CA THR A 103 3.84 -14.50 9.48
C THR A 103 2.89 -13.45 10.00
N ILE A 104 2.92 -13.21 11.30
CA ILE A 104 2.26 -12.07 11.93
C ILE A 104 3.29 -10.97 12.02
N THR A 105 3.00 -9.82 11.45
CA THR A 105 3.84 -8.64 11.59
C THR A 105 3.26 -7.70 12.62
N THR A 106 4.03 -6.69 13.00
CA THR A 106 3.48 -5.53 13.67
C THR A 106 2.81 -4.68 12.61
N GLY A 107 1.53 -4.37 12.80
CA GLY A 107 0.75 -3.48 11.93
C GLY A 107 1.25 -2.03 11.91
N ILE A 108 2.44 -1.78 12.43
CA ILE A 108 3.10 -0.50 12.40
C ILE A 108 3.77 -0.35 11.02
N ASN A 109 2.98 0.04 10.02
CA ASN A 109 3.53 0.91 8.98
C ASN A 109 3.91 2.23 9.67
N LEU A 110 5.16 2.33 10.13
CA LEU A 110 5.70 3.47 10.88
C LEU A 110 5.85 4.73 10.01
N ALA A 111 5.52 4.66 8.72
CA ALA A 111 5.20 5.85 7.96
C ALA A 111 3.72 6.18 8.21
N ALA A 112 3.45 7.14 9.11
CA ALA A 112 2.30 7.99 8.91
C ALA A 112 2.48 8.60 7.50
N GLN A 113 1.87 7.98 6.50
CA GLN A 113 1.92 8.45 5.13
C GLN A 113 1.08 9.72 5.13
N ILE A 114 1.74 10.87 5.05
CA ILE A 114 1.04 12.12 4.82
C ILE A 114 0.47 12.01 3.41
N SER A 115 -0.83 12.24 3.24
CA SER A 115 -1.37 12.54 1.91
C SER A 115 -0.82 13.89 1.50
N THR A 116 0.40 13.90 0.98
CA THR A 116 0.94 15.08 0.34
C THR A 116 0.24 15.28 -1.00
N ASN A 117 -0.59 14.36 -1.49
CA ASN A 117 -1.18 14.50 -2.80
C ASN A 117 -2.71 14.46 -2.76
N VAL A 118 -3.33 15.50 -3.28
CA VAL A 118 -4.78 15.51 -3.51
C VAL A 118 -5.05 14.81 -4.85
N SER A 119 -5.86 13.75 -4.84
CA SER A 119 -6.35 13.12 -6.08
C SER A 119 -7.30 14.08 -6.80
N GLN A 120 -7.00 14.35 -8.06
CA GLN A 120 -7.79 15.19 -8.95
C GLN A 120 -8.08 14.42 -10.23
N PHE A 121 -9.34 14.45 -10.65
CA PHE A 121 -9.80 13.73 -11.85
C PHE A 121 -9.98 14.70 -13.02
N GLY A 122 -9.75 14.22 -14.24
CA GLY A 122 -10.03 15.00 -15.45
C GLY A 122 -9.83 14.25 -16.76
N GLY A 123 -9.96 14.98 -17.87
CA GLY A 123 -10.01 14.39 -19.21
C GLY A 123 -11.38 13.82 -19.56
N PRO A 124 -11.51 13.12 -20.71
CA PRO A 124 -12.78 12.54 -21.13
C PRO A 124 -13.18 11.42 -20.16
N LEU A 125 -14.42 11.42 -19.68
CA LEU A 125 -14.90 10.42 -18.70
C LEU A 125 -15.01 9.02 -19.31
N ASP A 126 -15.38 8.95 -20.59
CA ASP A 126 -15.55 7.70 -21.31
C ASP A 126 -15.49 7.89 -22.84
N THR A 127 -15.76 6.80 -23.55
CA THR A 127 -15.73 6.72 -25.00
C THR A 127 -16.90 7.41 -25.70
N SER A 128 -17.94 7.83 -24.97
CA SER A 128 -19.13 8.49 -25.54
C SER A 128 -18.89 9.97 -25.88
N THR A 129 -17.79 10.54 -25.38
CA THR A 129 -17.40 11.95 -25.59
C THR A 129 -17.29 12.34 -27.07
N ALA A 130 -16.96 11.38 -27.96
CA ALA A 130 -16.93 11.57 -29.40
C ALA A 130 -17.06 10.22 -30.15
N PRO A 131 -17.19 10.18 -31.49
CA PRO A 131 -16.96 8.95 -32.24
C PRO A 131 -15.56 8.40 -32.00
N GLY A 132 -15.31 7.14 -32.35
CA GLY A 132 -14.00 6.52 -32.15
C GLY A 132 -13.93 5.08 -32.62
N GLY A 133 -12.83 4.42 -32.27
CA GLY A 133 -12.62 3.01 -32.57
C GLY A 133 -11.37 2.46 -31.91
N PHE A 134 -11.23 1.13 -31.92
CA PHE A 134 -10.03 0.46 -31.45
C PHE A 134 -8.87 0.71 -32.41
N SER A 135 -7.74 1.15 -31.86
CA SER A 135 -6.61 1.64 -32.65
C SER A 135 -5.42 0.68 -32.61
N ASN A 136 -4.74 0.59 -33.76
CA ASN A 136 -3.49 -0.13 -33.93
C ASN A 136 -2.26 0.80 -33.92
N TYR A 137 -2.47 2.11 -33.70
CA TYR A 137 -1.39 3.08 -33.72
C TYR A 137 -0.67 3.17 -32.39
N ASN A 138 0.64 3.47 -32.44
CA ASN A 138 1.39 3.96 -31.30
C ASN A 138 1.02 5.44 -31.06
N GLY A 139 -0.01 5.65 -30.25
CA GLY A 139 -0.54 6.97 -29.91
C GLY A 139 -0.08 7.46 -28.55
N HIS A 140 0.01 8.77 -28.39
CA HIS A 140 0.28 9.41 -27.10
C HIS A 140 -0.46 10.73 -26.97
N LEU A 141 -0.76 11.11 -25.73
CA LEU A 141 -1.17 12.44 -25.34
C LEU A 141 0.08 13.28 -25.06
N ASN A 142 0.08 14.53 -25.51
CA ASN A 142 1.09 15.51 -25.11
C ASN A 142 0.54 16.33 -23.95
N LEU A 143 1.33 16.49 -22.89
CA LEU A 143 0.92 17.17 -21.68
C LEU A 143 1.99 18.15 -21.18
N ASN A 144 1.51 19.22 -20.55
CA ASN A 144 2.32 20.13 -19.76
C ASN A 144 2.01 19.89 -18.28
N CYS A 145 3.05 19.85 -17.46
CA CYS A 145 2.99 19.68 -16.01
C CYS A 145 3.63 20.91 -15.36
N ASN A 146 2.87 21.67 -14.59
CA ASN A 146 3.35 22.91 -13.93
C ASN A 146 3.75 22.71 -12.46
N ILE A 147 3.36 21.58 -11.85
CA ILE A 147 3.64 21.19 -10.47
C ILE A 147 4.02 19.71 -10.49
N PRO A 148 5.11 19.27 -9.85
CA PRO A 148 5.47 17.84 -9.80
C PRO A 148 4.26 17.04 -9.35
N SER A 149 3.88 16.03 -10.11
CA SER A 149 2.62 15.30 -9.92
C SER A 149 2.84 13.81 -10.10
N LYS A 150 1.80 13.02 -9.87
CA LYS A 150 1.81 11.58 -10.05
C LYS A 150 0.59 11.13 -10.84
N LEU A 151 0.80 10.32 -11.87
CA LEU A 151 -0.28 9.59 -12.52
C LEU A 151 -0.66 8.41 -11.64
N VAL A 152 -1.80 8.51 -10.96
CA VAL A 152 -2.30 7.45 -10.09
C VAL A 152 -2.95 6.37 -10.95
N SER A 153 -3.99 6.76 -11.69
CA SER A 153 -4.79 5.81 -12.43
C SER A 153 -5.45 6.43 -13.67
N ALA A 154 -5.90 5.58 -14.59
CA ALA A 154 -6.71 5.99 -15.74
C ALA A 154 -7.63 4.85 -16.16
N VAL A 155 -8.79 5.17 -16.71
CA VAL A 155 -9.64 4.22 -17.40
C VAL A 155 -9.12 4.00 -18.81
N VAL A 156 -9.12 2.74 -19.25
CA VAL A 156 -8.89 2.34 -20.64
C VAL A 156 -10.00 1.39 -21.09
N TYR A 157 -10.18 1.28 -22.41
CA TYR A 157 -11.11 0.34 -23.03
C TYR A 157 -10.34 -0.50 -24.04
N ALA A 158 -10.25 -1.80 -23.82
CA ALA A 158 -9.58 -2.73 -24.73
C ALA A 158 -10.59 -3.57 -25.50
N GLU A 159 -10.32 -3.88 -26.76
CA GLU A 159 -11.18 -4.78 -27.54
C GLU A 159 -10.99 -6.25 -27.13
N ILE A 160 -9.75 -6.61 -26.85
CA ILE A 160 -9.29 -7.96 -26.57
C ILE A 160 -8.32 -7.95 -25.41
N GLN A 161 -8.07 -9.11 -24.83
CA GLN A 161 -6.97 -9.28 -23.89
C GLN A 161 -5.64 -9.00 -24.61
N ASN A 162 -4.81 -8.13 -24.05
CA ASN A 162 -3.52 -7.75 -24.63
C ASN A 162 -2.53 -7.33 -23.54
N THR A 163 -1.23 -7.54 -23.77
CA THR A 163 -0.18 -7.08 -22.87
C THR A 163 0.46 -5.84 -23.47
N ILE A 164 0.32 -4.70 -22.77
CA ILE A 164 0.68 -3.38 -23.29
C ILE A 164 1.65 -2.71 -22.32
N THR A 165 2.73 -2.17 -22.85
CA THR A 165 3.64 -1.28 -22.10
C THR A 165 3.19 0.15 -22.26
N PHE A 166 2.85 0.80 -21.14
CA PHE A 166 2.48 2.20 -21.03
C PHE A 166 3.69 2.99 -20.56
N GLU A 167 3.88 4.18 -21.11
CA GLU A 167 5.06 5.01 -20.90
C GLU A 167 4.67 6.47 -20.65
N LEU A 168 5.38 7.10 -19.72
CA LEU A 168 5.56 8.54 -19.66
C LEU A 168 6.95 8.84 -20.24
N ARG A 169 7.01 9.73 -21.22
CA ARG A 169 8.26 10.16 -21.87
C ARG A 169 8.45 11.66 -21.77
N ASP A 170 9.71 12.09 -21.88
CA ASP A 170 10.04 13.51 -22.01
C ASP A 170 9.72 14.05 -23.42
N ASN A 171 10.01 15.33 -23.66
CA ASN A 171 9.74 16.00 -24.93
C ASN A 171 10.66 15.58 -26.09
N THR A 172 11.65 14.72 -25.83
CA THR A 172 12.51 14.09 -26.83
C THR A 172 12.09 12.66 -27.16
N GLY A 173 11.09 12.14 -26.44
CA GLY A 173 10.65 10.75 -26.52
C GLY A 173 11.46 9.79 -25.66
N ALA A 174 12.33 10.27 -24.76
CA ALA A 174 13.03 9.40 -23.82
C ALA A 174 12.08 8.97 -22.69
N VAL A 175 12.09 7.67 -22.36
CA VAL A 175 11.22 7.11 -21.31
C VAL A 175 11.64 7.60 -19.94
N LEU A 176 10.69 8.24 -19.24
CA LEU A 176 10.83 8.68 -17.86
C LEU A 176 10.33 7.60 -16.90
N ASN A 177 9.18 7.00 -17.20
CA ASN A 177 8.52 5.95 -16.42
C ASN A 177 7.79 5.00 -17.37
N ASP A 178 7.73 3.71 -17.03
CA ASP A 178 6.96 2.72 -17.78
C ASP A 178 6.34 1.65 -16.86
N THR A 179 5.32 0.97 -17.38
CA THR A 179 4.77 -0.24 -16.76
C THR A 179 4.12 -1.12 -17.82
N THR A 180 4.18 -2.43 -17.64
CA THR A 180 3.56 -3.39 -18.57
C THR A 180 2.39 -4.08 -17.90
N ILE A 181 1.20 -3.92 -18.49
CA ILE A 181 -0.06 -4.43 -17.91
C ILE A 181 -0.76 -5.30 -18.95
N THR A 182 -1.22 -6.47 -18.51
CA THR A 182 -2.14 -7.31 -19.29
C THR A 182 -3.57 -6.83 -19.07
N VAL A 183 -4.13 -6.15 -20.08
CA VAL A 183 -5.51 -5.67 -20.07
C VAL A 183 -6.47 -6.77 -20.49
N GLN A 184 -7.71 -6.71 -20.01
CA GLN A 184 -8.82 -7.57 -20.41
C GLN A 184 -9.73 -6.83 -21.38
N ALA A 185 -10.51 -7.57 -22.17
CA ALA A 185 -11.51 -6.95 -23.05
C ALA A 185 -12.55 -6.17 -22.24
N GLY A 186 -12.86 -4.95 -22.67
CA GLY A 186 -13.81 -4.04 -22.04
C GLY A 186 -13.17 -2.87 -21.30
N LYS A 187 -13.98 -2.22 -20.47
CA LYS A 187 -13.60 -1.08 -19.62
C LYS A 187 -12.84 -1.55 -18.39
N GLN A 188 -11.73 -0.91 -18.07
CA GLN A 188 -11.01 -1.14 -16.81
C GLN A 188 -10.21 0.09 -16.38
N ARG A 189 -10.11 0.30 -15.06
CA ARG A 189 -9.20 1.30 -14.48
C ARG A 189 -7.85 0.64 -14.21
N LEU A 190 -6.79 1.26 -14.70
CA LEU A 190 -5.41 0.86 -14.52
C LEU A 190 -4.71 1.80 -13.55
N TYR A 191 -3.80 1.27 -12.74
CA TYR A 191 -2.98 2.03 -11.80
C TYR A 191 -1.53 2.04 -12.27
N PHE A 192 -0.92 3.24 -12.35
CA PHE A 192 0.39 3.45 -12.99
C PHE A 192 1.47 3.85 -11.99
N ASN A 193 1.15 4.74 -11.05
CA ASN A 193 2.09 5.29 -10.06
C ASN A 193 3.31 6.00 -10.71
N PHE A 194 3.11 6.66 -11.86
CA PHE A 194 4.21 7.36 -12.54
C PHE A 194 4.47 8.74 -11.94
N ASP A 195 5.72 9.03 -11.63
CA ASP A 195 6.13 10.39 -11.26
C ASP A 195 6.20 11.27 -12.51
N ILE A 196 5.44 12.37 -12.52
CA ILE A 196 5.38 13.36 -13.60
C ILE A 196 6.19 14.59 -13.18
N PRO A 197 7.38 14.83 -13.76
CA PRO A 197 8.15 16.03 -13.47
C PRO A 197 7.49 17.27 -14.05
N ILE A 198 7.86 18.46 -13.56
CA ILE A 198 7.53 19.73 -14.23
C ILE A 198 8.14 19.68 -15.63
N GLY A 199 7.34 19.95 -16.65
CA GLY A 199 7.78 19.84 -18.03
C GLY A 199 6.72 20.30 -19.03
N ILE A 200 7.17 20.58 -20.24
CA ILE A 200 6.30 20.91 -21.37
C ILE A 200 6.44 19.84 -22.45
N ASN A 201 5.34 19.52 -23.13
CA ASN A 201 5.26 18.50 -24.17
C ASN A 201 5.79 17.12 -23.73
N LEU A 202 5.55 16.74 -22.48
CA LEU A 202 5.73 15.35 -22.03
C LEU A 202 4.75 14.46 -22.80
N GLU A 203 5.10 13.20 -23.02
CA GLU A 203 4.25 12.26 -23.75
C GLU A 203 3.73 11.16 -22.83
N LEU A 204 2.40 11.00 -22.74
CA LEU A 204 1.76 9.87 -22.08
C LEU A 204 1.17 8.95 -23.14
N GLY A 205 1.75 7.76 -23.31
CA GLY A 205 1.36 6.86 -24.38
C GLY A 205 1.78 5.42 -24.15
N VAL A 206 1.85 4.68 -25.25
CA VAL A 206 2.26 3.27 -25.25
C VAL A 206 3.62 3.13 -25.92
N SER A 207 4.34 2.04 -25.66
CA SER A 207 5.66 1.79 -26.26
C SER A 207 5.57 1.40 -27.74
N SER A 208 4.47 0.78 -28.14
CA SER A 208 4.26 0.22 -29.47
C SER A 208 2.78 0.25 -29.89
N GLY A 209 2.53 0.08 -31.20
CA GLY A 209 1.19 0.00 -31.76
C GLY A 209 0.50 -1.33 -31.48
N ASN A 210 -0.60 -1.60 -32.20
CA ASN A 210 -1.42 -2.82 -32.08
C ASN A 210 -1.95 -3.10 -30.66
N THR A 211 -2.16 -2.05 -29.87
CA THR A 211 -2.68 -2.17 -28.51
C THR A 211 -4.14 -2.59 -28.47
N ARG A 212 -4.92 -2.29 -29.53
CA ARG A 212 -6.37 -2.50 -29.59
C ARG A 212 -7.12 -1.76 -28.48
N LEU A 213 -6.53 -0.67 -27.99
CA LEU A 213 -7.20 0.25 -27.07
C LEU A 213 -8.09 1.23 -27.86
N TYR A 214 -9.20 1.63 -27.24
CA TYR A 214 -10.16 2.54 -27.85
C TYR A 214 -9.64 3.97 -27.84
N ARG A 215 -9.77 4.64 -28.98
CA ARG A 215 -9.42 6.04 -29.17
C ARG A 215 -10.62 6.79 -29.72
N ASN A 216 -10.95 7.91 -29.10
CA ASN A 216 -11.90 8.87 -29.68
C ASN A 216 -11.27 9.68 -30.81
N ASN A 217 -12.05 9.93 -31.86
CA ASN A 217 -11.75 10.82 -32.97
C ASN A 217 -12.88 11.85 -33.06
N ALA A 218 -12.65 13.03 -32.51
CA ALA A 218 -13.67 14.05 -32.49
C ALA A 218 -13.67 14.91 -33.78
N GLY A 219 -12.57 14.87 -34.56
CA GLY A 219 -12.43 15.69 -35.75
C GLY A 219 -12.33 17.18 -35.41
N SER A 220 -12.39 18.07 -36.42
CA SER A 220 -12.35 19.51 -36.18
C SER A 220 -13.75 20.04 -35.81
N GLY A 221 -13.98 20.48 -34.57
CA GLY A 221 -15.18 21.27 -34.19
C GLY A 221 -16.10 20.70 -33.09
N SER A 222 -15.65 19.66 -32.39
CA SER A 222 -16.39 18.92 -31.35
C SER A 222 -16.18 19.46 -29.93
N SER A 223 -17.02 18.99 -28.98
CA SER A 223 -17.20 19.52 -27.62
C SER A 223 -16.00 19.43 -26.66
N MET A 224 -14.85 18.89 -27.09
CA MET A 224 -13.69 18.73 -26.22
C MET A 224 -12.35 19.13 -26.89
N ALA A 225 -12.27 20.32 -27.48
CA ALA A 225 -11.03 20.80 -28.11
C ALA A 225 -9.82 20.79 -27.15
N TYR A 226 -8.62 20.52 -27.71
CA TYR A 226 -7.37 20.79 -27.02
C TYR A 226 -7.13 22.31 -26.87
N PRO A 227 -6.52 22.78 -25.77
CA PRO A 227 -6.09 22.00 -24.60
C PRO A 227 -7.22 21.72 -23.61
N TYR A 228 -7.07 20.70 -22.78
CA TYR A 228 -7.95 20.46 -21.62
C TYR A 228 -7.12 20.14 -20.37
N ASN A 229 -7.67 20.47 -19.20
CA ASN A 229 -6.98 20.28 -17.92
C ASN A 229 -7.35 18.93 -17.28
N VAL A 230 -6.41 18.38 -16.53
CA VAL A 230 -6.60 17.25 -15.62
C VAL A 230 -6.14 17.73 -14.25
N GLY A 231 -7.10 18.02 -13.38
CA GLY A 231 -6.81 18.75 -12.15
C GLY A 231 -6.24 20.15 -12.39
N SER A 232 -5.45 20.64 -11.43
CA SER A 232 -4.75 21.93 -11.47
C SER A 232 -3.32 21.83 -11.99
N SER A 233 -2.76 20.61 -12.05
CA SER A 233 -1.33 20.42 -12.33
C SER A 233 -0.99 20.02 -13.76
N ILE A 234 -1.94 19.39 -14.48
CA ILE A 234 -1.72 18.84 -15.81
C ILE A 234 -2.64 19.50 -16.84
N THR A 235 -2.07 19.90 -17.96
CA THR A 235 -2.81 20.33 -19.16
C THR A 235 -2.45 19.41 -20.31
N ILE A 236 -3.43 18.69 -20.87
CA ILE A 236 -3.24 17.94 -22.11
C ILE A 236 -3.37 18.92 -23.28
N THR A 237 -2.31 19.04 -24.07
CA THR A 237 -2.17 20.08 -25.10
C THR A 237 -2.45 19.60 -26.50
N SER A 238 -2.21 18.31 -26.79
CA SER A 238 -2.48 17.68 -28.08
C SER A 238 -2.37 16.16 -27.98
N ALA A 239 -2.52 15.47 -29.10
CA ALA A 239 -2.14 14.07 -29.24
C ALA A 239 -1.23 13.88 -30.45
N ASN A 240 -0.15 13.11 -30.30
CA ASN A 240 0.87 12.89 -31.32
C ASN A 240 1.36 14.21 -31.96
N ASN A 241 1.51 15.27 -31.16
CA ASN A 241 1.88 16.63 -31.60
C ASN A 241 0.92 17.24 -32.65
N ASN A 242 -0.35 16.81 -32.65
CA ASN A 242 -1.38 17.28 -33.59
C ASN A 242 -2.64 17.76 -32.85
N THR A 243 -2.98 19.03 -33.04
CA THR A 243 -4.18 19.65 -32.46
C THR A 243 -5.40 19.62 -33.39
N SER A 244 -5.18 19.44 -34.70
CA SER A 244 -6.21 19.54 -35.74
C SER A 244 -7.09 18.28 -35.86
N GLN A 245 -6.55 17.11 -35.51
CA GLN A 245 -7.26 15.83 -35.65
C GLN A 245 -8.03 15.41 -34.38
N GLN A 246 -7.84 16.11 -33.26
CA GLN A 246 -8.55 15.90 -31.98
C GLN A 246 -8.75 14.42 -31.62
N TYR A 247 -7.65 13.67 -31.57
CA TYR A 247 -7.64 12.28 -31.11
C TYR A 247 -7.39 12.20 -29.62
N TYR A 248 -8.10 11.34 -28.90
CA TYR A 248 -7.86 11.10 -27.47
C TYR A 248 -7.42 9.65 -27.29
N TYR A 249 -6.11 9.45 -27.23
CA TYR A 249 -5.47 8.16 -26.94
C TYR A 249 -5.25 8.02 -25.44
N PHE A 250 -5.07 6.83 -24.91
CA PHE A 250 -6.14 5.86 -24.70
C PHE A 250 -6.77 6.02 -23.30
N TYR A 251 -6.49 7.17 -22.67
CA TYR A 251 -6.67 7.39 -21.24
C TYR A 251 -7.91 8.24 -21.01
N TYR A 252 -8.80 7.70 -20.20
CA TYR A 252 -10.06 8.30 -19.80
C TYR A 252 -10.06 8.47 -18.29
N ASP A 253 -10.81 9.45 -17.78
CA ASP A 253 -11.02 9.65 -16.34
C ASP A 253 -9.69 9.57 -15.55
N LEU A 254 -8.72 10.36 -16.00
CA LEU A 254 -7.35 10.40 -15.49
C LEU A 254 -7.38 10.88 -14.04
N GLU A 255 -6.70 10.14 -13.16
CA GLU A 255 -6.49 10.50 -11.76
C GLU A 255 -5.05 10.94 -11.56
N ILE A 256 -4.88 12.20 -11.19
CA ILE A 256 -3.59 12.81 -10.89
C ILE A 256 -3.53 13.14 -9.40
N ALA A 257 -2.45 12.71 -8.77
CA ALA A 257 -2.07 13.13 -7.43
C ALA A 257 -1.10 14.30 -7.55
N SER A 258 -1.45 15.48 -7.03
CA SER A 258 -0.54 16.63 -6.97
C SER A 258 -0.35 17.11 -5.54
N PRO A 259 0.83 17.66 -5.18
CA PRO A 259 1.09 18.33 -3.91
C PRO A 259 -0.05 19.25 -3.50
N PRO A 260 -0.35 19.41 -2.19
CA PRO A 260 -1.45 20.25 -1.76
C PRO A 260 -1.01 21.69 -2.07
N SER A 261 -1.81 22.42 -2.85
CA SER A 261 -1.49 23.80 -3.20
C SER A 261 -2.28 24.75 -2.31
N ILE A 262 -1.65 25.87 -1.94
CA ILE A 262 -2.30 26.95 -1.22
C ILE A 262 -2.84 27.93 -2.26
N SER A 263 -4.13 28.26 -2.13
CA SER A 263 -4.89 29.04 -3.11
C SER A 263 -4.44 30.48 -3.29
N CYS A 264 -3.66 31.05 -2.36
CA CYS A 264 -3.24 32.46 -2.37
C CYS A 264 -1.80 32.62 -1.88
N TRP A 265 -1.07 33.63 -2.38
CA TRP A 265 0.25 34.00 -1.87
C TRP A 265 0.16 34.40 -0.39
N ASN A 266 0.98 33.78 0.46
CA ASN A 266 0.89 33.87 1.93
C ASN A 266 -0.48 33.47 2.51
N GLY A 267 -1.28 32.70 1.76
CA GLY A 267 -2.45 32.04 2.30
C GLY A 267 -2.05 30.94 3.26
N ASN A 268 -2.95 30.61 4.18
CA ASN A 268 -2.82 29.50 5.10
C ASN A 268 -3.81 28.39 4.75
N GLY A 269 -4.18 28.22 3.48
CA GLY A 269 -5.23 27.26 3.08
C GLY A 269 -4.76 25.80 2.98
N GLY A 270 -3.54 25.47 3.40
CA GLY A 270 -2.97 24.13 3.28
C GLY A 270 -3.65 23.14 4.22
N VAL A 271 -3.88 21.92 3.71
CA VAL A 271 -4.41 20.79 4.47
C VAL A 271 -3.54 19.58 4.21
N LEU A 272 -3.14 18.90 5.29
CA LEU A 272 -2.42 17.63 5.26
C LEU A 272 -3.19 16.64 6.12
N GLU A 273 -3.19 15.36 5.73
CA GLU A 273 -3.88 14.30 6.48
C GLU A 273 -3.00 13.07 6.63
N VAL A 274 -3.18 12.36 7.75
CA VAL A 274 -2.59 11.05 7.99
C VAL A 274 -3.40 10.01 7.23
N LEU A 275 -2.77 9.29 6.31
CA LEU A 275 -3.38 8.15 5.64
C LEU A 275 -3.41 6.95 6.59
N ASN A 276 -4.56 6.27 6.65
CA ASN A 276 -4.80 5.10 7.51
C ASN A 276 -4.45 5.34 8.99
N PRO A 277 -5.07 6.34 9.66
CA PRO A 277 -4.73 6.69 11.03
C PRO A 277 -5.02 5.54 12.00
N ASN A 278 -4.09 5.30 12.92
CA ASN A 278 -4.22 4.30 13.97
C ASN A 278 -4.90 4.93 15.21
N PRO A 279 -6.04 4.41 15.68
CA PRO A 279 -6.74 4.94 16.86
C PRO A 279 -5.92 4.93 18.16
N GLY A 280 -4.86 4.14 18.23
CA GLY A 280 -3.95 4.07 19.38
C GLY A 280 -2.91 5.18 19.44
N PHE A 281 -2.94 6.15 18.52
CA PHE A 281 -1.95 7.24 18.46
C PHE A 281 -2.63 8.62 18.39
N ASN A 282 -2.04 9.58 19.10
CA ASN A 282 -2.20 11.00 18.83
C ASN A 282 -1.19 11.44 17.77
N TYR A 283 -1.55 12.42 16.95
CA TYR A 283 -0.66 12.93 15.90
C TYR A 283 -0.34 14.39 16.19
N ILE A 284 0.92 14.77 16.03
CA ILE A 284 1.45 16.12 16.26
C ILE A 284 2.13 16.56 14.98
N TRP A 285 1.76 17.73 14.47
CA TRP A 285 2.33 18.30 13.26
C TRP A 285 3.29 19.43 13.63
N GLU A 286 4.45 19.46 12.98
CA GLU A 286 5.45 20.51 13.14
C GLU A 286 5.94 20.99 11.79
N GLU A 287 6.26 22.28 11.69
CA GLU A 287 6.92 22.83 10.51
C GLU A 287 8.42 22.59 10.60
N THR A 288 9.03 22.05 9.55
CA THR A 288 10.46 21.71 9.57
C THR A 288 11.37 22.93 9.68
N SER A 289 10.88 24.11 9.31
CA SER A 289 11.60 25.38 9.43
C SER A 289 11.69 25.87 10.89
N ASN A 290 10.83 25.35 11.77
CA ASN A 290 10.79 25.69 13.18
C ASN A 290 10.55 24.43 14.06
N PRO A 291 11.54 23.53 14.16
CA PRO A 291 11.41 22.25 14.86
C PRO A 291 11.03 22.44 16.35
N GLY A 292 10.13 21.59 16.86
CA GLY A 292 9.66 21.64 18.25
C GLY A 292 8.49 22.61 18.49
N ILE A 293 8.01 23.32 17.46
CA ILE A 293 6.77 24.10 17.53
C ILE A 293 5.66 23.34 16.82
N THR A 294 4.69 22.89 17.62
CA THR A 294 3.46 22.26 17.11
C THR A 294 2.63 23.27 16.31
N VAL A 295 2.34 22.95 15.06
CA VAL A 295 1.47 23.74 14.18
C VAL A 295 0.03 23.24 14.18
N ASP A 296 -0.20 21.94 14.38
CA ASP A 296 -1.54 21.36 14.54
C ASP A 296 -1.44 19.97 15.23
N THR A 297 -2.57 19.41 15.64
CA THR A 297 -2.65 18.05 16.22
C THR A 297 -3.84 17.27 15.64
N GLY A 298 -3.74 15.94 15.64
CA GLY A 298 -4.77 15.04 15.14
C GLY A 298 -4.50 14.52 13.72
N ILE A 299 -5.43 13.73 13.21
CA ILE A 299 -5.29 13.00 11.94
C ILE A 299 -5.28 13.92 10.70
N GLN A 300 -5.63 15.20 10.88
CA GLN A 300 -5.61 16.21 9.83
C GLN A 300 -5.00 17.49 10.42
N ALA A 301 -4.08 18.10 9.69
CA ALA A 301 -3.58 19.44 9.94
C ALA A 301 -4.19 20.41 8.93
N THR A 302 -4.73 21.51 9.42
CA THR A 302 -5.38 22.54 8.60
C THR A 302 -4.73 23.89 8.81
N ASN A 303 -5.16 24.88 8.03
CA ASN A 303 -4.67 26.25 8.14
C ASN A 303 -3.14 26.38 7.95
N LEU A 304 -2.54 25.51 7.13
CA LEU A 304 -1.09 25.47 6.93
C LEU A 304 -0.63 26.49 5.87
N TYR A 305 0.51 27.13 6.15
CA TYR A 305 1.23 27.97 5.19
C TYR A 305 2.06 27.11 4.23
N ALA A 306 2.63 27.74 3.20
CA ALA A 306 3.50 27.03 2.27
C ALA A 306 4.79 26.67 2.99
N GLY A 307 5.07 25.38 3.12
CA GLY A 307 6.20 24.90 3.90
C GLY A 307 6.32 23.39 3.89
N SER A 308 7.36 22.89 4.56
CA SER A 308 7.57 21.48 4.78
C SER A 308 7.15 21.14 6.21
N TYR A 309 6.42 20.04 6.35
CA TYR A 309 5.85 19.61 7.62
C TYR A 309 6.22 18.16 7.92
N ILE A 310 6.35 17.85 9.19
CA ILE A 310 6.47 16.49 9.71
C ILE A 310 5.26 16.19 10.57
N VAL A 311 4.84 14.92 10.58
CA VAL A 311 3.85 14.40 11.52
C VAL A 311 4.52 13.36 12.40
N MET A 312 4.33 13.50 13.71
CA MET A 312 4.79 12.55 14.71
C MET A 312 3.58 11.84 15.30
N ALA A 313 3.66 10.52 15.42
CA ALA A 313 2.63 9.71 16.06
C ALA A 313 3.05 9.39 17.52
N GLN A 314 2.30 9.86 18.49
CA GLN A 314 2.48 9.61 19.92
C GLN A 314 1.49 8.54 20.40
N PHE A 315 2.00 7.40 20.87
CA PHE A 315 1.17 6.31 21.36
C PHE A 315 0.35 6.72 22.60
N LEU A 316 -0.92 6.30 22.66
CA LEU A 316 -1.88 6.61 23.72
C LEU A 316 -1.83 5.62 24.91
N GLY A 317 -1.02 4.57 24.83
CA GLY A 317 -0.97 3.57 25.90
C GLY A 317 -0.27 4.07 27.16
N THR A 318 -0.65 3.49 28.29
CA THR A 318 -0.13 3.79 29.63
C THR A 318 1.25 3.19 29.90
N VAL A 319 1.99 2.76 28.86
CA VAL A 319 3.34 2.23 29.05
C VAL A 319 4.24 3.41 29.39
N PRO A 320 4.90 3.44 30.55
CA PRO A 320 5.73 4.58 30.94
C PRO A 320 6.86 4.74 29.93
N LEU A 321 6.87 5.85 29.20
CA LEU A 321 8.02 6.24 28.39
C LEU A 321 9.18 6.54 29.34
N GLN A 322 10.30 5.83 29.15
CA GLN A 322 11.55 6.18 29.80
C GLN A 322 12.40 6.99 28.82
N PHE A 323 12.77 8.19 29.24
CA PHE A 323 13.69 9.05 28.50
C PHE A 323 15.10 8.81 29.02
N GLY A 324 16.07 8.71 28.10
CA GLY A 324 17.48 8.52 28.42
C GLY A 324 18.36 9.32 27.46
N GLY A 325 19.64 9.45 27.82
CA GLY A 325 20.61 10.22 27.06
C GLY A 325 20.67 11.71 27.44
N PRO A 326 21.69 12.41 26.95
CA PRO A 326 21.88 13.84 27.18
C PRO A 326 20.82 14.67 26.45
N SER A 327 20.32 15.72 27.10
CA SER A 327 19.25 16.57 26.57
C SER A 327 19.66 17.45 25.39
N ASP A 328 20.97 17.61 25.17
CA ASP A 328 21.57 18.42 24.10
C ASP A 328 23.08 18.10 24.00
N THR A 329 23.76 18.72 23.03
CA THR A 329 25.22 18.83 22.84
C THR A 329 25.98 19.48 24.01
N SER A 330 25.30 19.95 25.07
CA SER A 330 25.90 20.69 26.19
C SER A 330 26.82 19.87 27.12
N ILE A 331 26.82 18.54 26.97
CA ILE A 331 27.68 17.60 27.71
C ILE A 331 29.15 17.53 27.20
N GLY A 332 29.52 18.26 26.14
CA GLY A 332 30.92 18.36 25.72
C GLY A 332 31.12 19.00 24.34
N THR A 333 32.39 19.18 23.93
CA THR A 333 32.71 19.62 22.57
C THR A 333 32.46 18.47 21.59
N GLY A 334 31.26 18.40 21.02
CA GLY A 334 30.90 17.46 19.95
C GLY A 334 31.26 17.98 18.54
N GLY A 335 31.14 17.11 17.53
CA GLY A 335 31.31 17.45 16.12
C GLY A 335 30.49 16.53 15.22
N TYR A 336 30.19 16.98 14.00
CA TYR A 336 29.47 16.18 13.02
C TYR A 336 30.33 15.02 12.52
N HIS A 337 29.71 13.85 12.33
CA HIS A 337 30.40 12.64 11.89
C HIS A 337 29.89 12.19 10.52
N ASN A 338 30.80 11.73 9.65
CA ASN A 338 30.46 11.18 8.34
C ASN A 338 30.72 9.66 8.30
N GLY A 339 29.68 8.87 8.00
CA GLY A 339 29.72 7.40 7.92
C GLY A 339 28.91 6.69 9.02
N ASN A 340 28.71 5.38 8.84
CA ASN A 340 27.86 4.57 9.71
C ASN A 340 28.37 4.55 11.17
N ARG A 341 27.45 4.73 12.09
CA ARG A 341 27.64 4.65 13.54
C ARG A 341 26.44 3.95 14.16
N TYR A 342 26.64 3.42 15.35
CA TYR A 342 25.59 2.79 16.13
C TYR A 342 25.63 3.36 17.55
N LEU A 343 24.46 3.43 18.17
CA LEU A 343 24.31 3.60 19.60
C LEU A 343 24.11 2.20 20.18
N GLU A 344 24.96 1.82 21.12
CA GLU A 344 24.79 0.56 21.84
C GLU A 344 23.80 0.78 22.99
N LEU A 345 22.74 -0.02 23.02
CA LEU A 345 21.66 0.08 24.00
C LEU A 345 21.62 -1.21 24.82
N ASP A 346 21.98 -1.12 26.09
CA ASP A 346 21.84 -2.22 27.03
C ASP A 346 20.44 -2.24 27.63
N CYS A 347 19.54 -2.97 26.98
CA CYS A 347 18.16 -3.15 27.44
C CYS A 347 18.07 -4.36 28.38
N SER A 348 17.82 -4.13 29.68
CA SER A 348 17.57 -5.19 30.66
C SER A 348 16.15 -5.77 30.60
N THR A 349 15.27 -5.14 29.82
CA THR A 349 13.91 -5.61 29.51
C THR A 349 13.57 -5.30 28.04
N PRO A 350 12.74 -6.12 27.35
CA PRO A 350 12.35 -5.85 25.97
C PRO A 350 11.76 -4.44 25.82
N SER A 351 12.36 -3.63 24.95
CA SER A 351 12.05 -2.20 24.81
C SER A 351 12.09 -1.78 23.34
N ASN A 352 11.18 -0.88 22.93
CA ASN A 352 11.19 -0.25 21.61
C ASN A 352 11.84 1.13 21.70
N LEU A 353 12.78 1.43 20.79
CA LEU A 353 13.22 2.80 20.56
C LEU A 353 12.07 3.54 19.85
N VAL A 354 11.34 4.37 20.59
CA VAL A 354 10.17 5.08 20.07
C VAL A 354 10.57 6.29 19.22
N SER A 355 11.60 7.02 19.65
CA SER A 355 12.16 8.14 18.91
C SER A 355 13.60 8.42 19.37
N ALA A 356 14.37 9.07 18.50
CA ALA A 356 15.69 9.61 18.82
C ALA A 356 15.82 11.01 18.21
N VAL A 357 16.36 11.96 18.96
CA VAL A 357 16.73 13.28 18.42
C VAL A 357 18.13 13.15 17.83
N VAL A 358 18.27 13.51 16.55
CA VAL A 358 19.55 13.57 15.86
C VAL A 358 19.83 14.97 15.36
N TYR A 359 21.10 15.38 15.44
CA TYR A 359 21.57 16.67 14.94
C TYR A 359 22.36 16.44 13.64
N ALA A 360 21.94 17.09 12.55
CA ALA A 360 22.60 17.05 11.25
C ALA A 360 23.02 18.46 10.83
N ASP A 361 24.16 18.59 10.15
CA ASP A 361 24.67 19.87 9.64
C ASP A 361 23.94 20.35 8.39
N THR A 362 23.31 19.43 7.66
CA THR A 362 22.68 19.62 6.36
C THR A 362 21.50 18.64 6.19
N ILE A 363 20.52 19.01 5.37
CA ILE A 363 19.39 18.12 5.04
C ILE A 363 19.93 16.91 4.26
N ARG A 364 19.84 15.73 4.87
CA ARG A 364 20.21 14.45 4.26
C ARG A 364 19.21 13.38 4.65
N THR A 365 19.00 12.41 3.77
CA THR A 365 18.31 11.17 4.12
C THR A 365 19.19 10.40 5.10
N ILE A 366 18.71 10.22 6.32
CA ILE A 366 19.32 9.36 7.34
C ILE A 366 18.49 8.08 7.39
N THR A 367 19.12 6.96 7.12
CA THR A 367 18.51 5.63 7.28
C THR A 367 18.95 5.09 8.64
N PHE A 368 17.98 4.83 9.52
CA PHE A 368 18.21 4.20 10.83
C PHE A 368 18.04 2.69 10.75
#